data_AF-A0A8T3SW55-F1
#
_entry.id   AF-A0A8T3SW55-F1
#
_cell.length_a   1.000
_cell.length_b   1.000
_cell.length_c   1.000
_cell.angle_alpha   90.00
_cell.angle_beta   90.00
_cell.angle_gamma   90.00
#
_symmetry.space_group_name_H-M   'P 1'
#
loop_
_entity.id
_entity.type
_entity.pdbx_description
1 polymer ?
#
loop_
_entity_poly.entity_id
_entity_poly.type
_entity_poly.pdbx_seq_one_letter_code
_entity_poly.pdbx_strand_id
1 'polypeptide(L)'
;MINSLIRSLKGPSRDPRMALISLPLPRHLPDDQVLAALEIALAADPNPDNLVETLPAALRQVTGHDYQVLDRAASDVTGSFRRSQVMIRDGAVGLWPGYAARAYPLLAPSPHVERTRAAIVAADGSPADAPGPTNPVGKPGWAPPPVARKQTDEQDDETA
;
A
#
# COMPACT_ATOMS: atom_id res chain seq x y z
N MET A 1 -14.57 -12.43 -26.74
CA MET A 1 -15.88 -11.72 -26.68
C MET A 1 -16.96 -12.48 -25.93
N ILE A 2 -16.90 -13.82 -25.83
CA ILE A 2 -17.96 -14.63 -25.19
C ILE A 2 -17.95 -14.50 -23.65
N ASN A 3 -16.79 -14.28 -23.02
CA ASN A 3 -16.70 -14.18 -21.55
C ASN A 3 -17.23 -12.87 -20.95
N SER A 4 -17.33 -11.78 -21.72
CA SER A 4 -17.99 -10.56 -21.22
C SER A 4 -19.51 -10.71 -21.14
N LEU A 5 -20.08 -11.67 -21.87
CA LEU A 5 -21.51 -11.94 -21.87
C LEU A 5 -21.95 -12.71 -20.62
N ILE A 6 -21.08 -13.57 -20.06
CA ILE A 6 -21.38 -14.33 -18.84
C ILE A 6 -21.53 -13.41 -17.62
N ARG A 7 -20.79 -12.29 -17.59
CA ARG A 7 -20.94 -11.24 -16.57
C ARG A 7 -22.29 -10.52 -16.65
N SER A 8 -22.97 -10.55 -17.80
CA SER A 8 -24.21 -9.80 -18.02
C SER A 8 -25.47 -10.50 -17.50
N LEU A 9 -25.42 -11.82 -17.21
CA LEU A 9 -26.58 -12.61 -16.78
C LEU A 9 -26.64 -12.85 -15.27
N LYS A 10 -25.49 -12.76 -14.59
CA LYS A 10 -25.38 -12.90 -13.13
C LYS A 10 -24.94 -11.54 -12.61
N GLY A 11 -25.86 -10.79 -12.02
CA GLY A 11 -25.56 -9.48 -11.44
C GLY A 11 -24.42 -9.55 -10.42
N PRO A 12 -23.89 -8.40 -9.96
CA PRO A 12 -22.78 -8.38 -9.00
C PRO A 12 -23.13 -9.25 -7.80
N SER A 13 -22.18 -10.10 -7.39
CA SER A 13 -22.42 -10.99 -6.26
C SER A 13 -22.81 -10.17 -5.01
N ARG A 14 -23.85 -10.62 -4.31
CA ARG A 14 -24.33 -10.01 -3.06
C ARG A 14 -23.63 -10.58 -1.82
N ASP A 15 -22.60 -11.40 -2.01
CA ASP A 15 -21.84 -11.96 -0.89
C ASP A 15 -21.17 -10.81 -0.10
N PRO A 16 -21.30 -10.78 1.24
CA PRO A 16 -20.70 -9.73 2.07
C PRO A 16 -19.17 -9.63 1.91
N ARG A 17 -18.48 -10.72 1.56
CA ARG A 17 -17.03 -10.73 1.33
C ARG A 17 -16.63 -9.89 0.12
N MET A 18 -17.51 -9.73 -0.86
CA MET A 18 -17.25 -8.82 -2.00
C MET A 18 -17.15 -7.35 -1.57
N ALA A 19 -17.65 -6.98 -0.39
CA ALA A 19 -17.49 -5.63 0.14
C ALA A 19 -16.02 -5.28 0.45
N LEU A 20 -15.16 -6.29 0.65
CA LEU A 20 -13.71 -6.14 0.82
C LEU A 20 -13.01 -5.80 -0.50
N ILE A 21 -13.67 -5.97 -1.65
CA ILE A 21 -13.10 -5.71 -2.96
C ILE A 21 -13.63 -4.40 -3.54
N SER A 22 -12.71 -3.53 -3.94
CA SER A 22 -13.02 -2.32 -4.69
C SER A 22 -13.32 -2.69 -6.15
N LEU A 23 -14.54 -2.38 -6.59
CA LEU A 23 -14.95 -2.51 -7.99
C LEU A 23 -14.42 -1.32 -8.81
N PRO A 24 -14.18 -1.50 -10.12
CA PRO A 24 -14.48 -2.67 -10.96
C PRO A 24 -13.39 -3.76 -10.94
N LEU A 25 -13.81 -5.03 -11.06
CA LEU A 25 -12.87 -6.16 -11.26
C LEU A 25 -12.29 -6.18 -12.69
N PRO A 26 -11.09 -6.77 -12.86
CA PRO A 26 -10.51 -7.06 -14.17
C PRO A 26 -11.46 -7.81 -15.11
N ARG A 27 -11.28 -7.61 -16.42
CA ARG A 27 -12.23 -8.12 -17.44
C ARG A 27 -12.37 -9.64 -17.45
N HIS A 28 -11.32 -10.35 -17.06
CA HIS A 28 -11.24 -11.80 -17.09
C HIS A 28 -11.39 -12.45 -15.70
N LEU A 29 -11.72 -11.67 -14.68
CA LEU A 29 -11.86 -12.14 -13.31
C LEU A 29 -13.34 -12.13 -12.88
N PRO A 30 -14.04 -13.28 -12.93
CA PRO A 30 -15.42 -13.40 -12.49
C PRO A 30 -15.52 -13.39 -10.95
N ASP A 31 -16.63 -12.87 -10.43
CA ASP A 31 -16.91 -12.76 -8.99
C ASP A 31 -16.76 -14.11 -8.25
N ASP A 32 -17.18 -15.23 -8.86
CA ASP A 32 -17.07 -16.57 -8.27
C ASP A 32 -15.61 -16.98 -7.98
N GLN A 33 -14.67 -16.60 -8.87
CA GLN A 33 -13.24 -16.87 -8.65
C GLN A 33 -12.64 -15.96 -7.58
N VAL A 34 -13.12 -14.72 -7.48
CA VAL A 34 -12.72 -13.80 -6.41
C VAL A 34 -13.17 -14.33 -5.06
N LEU A 35 -14.40 -14.85 -4.97
CA LEU A 35 -14.92 -15.44 -3.74
C LEU A 35 -14.13 -16.67 -3.31
N ALA A 36 -13.81 -17.58 -4.24
CA ALA A 36 -12.97 -18.72 -3.95
C ALA A 36 -11.57 -18.30 -3.48
N ALA A 37 -10.98 -17.27 -4.09
CA ALA A 37 -9.68 -16.75 -3.66
C ALA A 37 -9.76 -16.07 -2.29
N LEU A 38 -10.85 -15.34 -2.00
CA LEU A 38 -11.08 -14.74 -0.68
C LEU A 38 -11.22 -15.80 0.41
N GLU A 39 -11.88 -16.92 0.12
CA GLU A 39 -11.99 -18.03 1.07
C GLU A 39 -10.62 -18.61 1.42
N ILE A 40 -9.77 -18.86 0.41
CA ILE A 40 -8.40 -19.35 0.62
C ILE A 40 -7.56 -18.31 1.40
N ALA A 41 -7.64 -17.03 1.00
CA ALA A 41 -6.88 -15.95 1.63
C ALA A 41 -7.27 -15.74 3.11
N LEU A 42 -8.57 -15.76 3.41
CA LEU A 42 -9.10 -15.60 4.76
C LEU A 42 -8.91 -16.85 5.64
N ALA A 43 -8.80 -18.03 5.02
CA ALA A 43 -8.40 -19.25 5.72
C ALA A 43 -6.91 -19.22 6.12
N ALA A 44 -6.06 -18.59 5.31
CA ALA A 44 -4.64 -18.39 5.62
C ALA A 44 -4.43 -17.30 6.69
N ASP A 45 -5.13 -16.17 6.58
CA ASP A 45 -5.17 -15.12 7.59
C ASP A 45 -6.58 -14.51 7.67
N PRO A 46 -7.29 -14.67 8.81
CA PRO A 46 -8.65 -14.16 8.95
C PRO A 46 -8.73 -12.62 9.00
N ASN A 47 -7.61 -11.90 9.14
CA ASN A 47 -7.61 -10.45 9.18
C ASN A 47 -7.74 -9.84 7.76
N PRO A 48 -8.82 -9.09 7.46
CA PRO A 48 -9.03 -8.49 6.14
C PRO A 48 -7.98 -7.44 5.75
N ASP A 49 -7.25 -6.87 6.72
CA ASP A 49 -6.18 -5.90 6.42
C ASP A 49 -4.98 -6.55 5.71
N ASN A 50 -4.78 -7.85 5.90
CA ASN A 50 -3.65 -8.58 5.33
C ASN A 50 -3.97 -9.19 3.95
N LEU A 51 -5.16 -8.90 3.39
CA LEU A 51 -5.57 -9.39 2.08
C LEU A 51 -4.61 -8.96 0.96
N VAL A 52 -3.90 -7.84 1.10
CA VAL A 52 -2.90 -7.41 0.11
C VAL A 52 -1.76 -8.43 -0.02
N GLU A 53 -1.44 -9.13 1.08
CA GLU A 53 -0.36 -10.12 1.14
C GLU A 53 -0.86 -11.52 0.78
N THR A 54 -2.05 -11.92 1.25
CA THR A 54 -2.57 -13.28 1.08
C THR A 54 -3.35 -13.49 -0.22
N LEU A 55 -4.09 -12.48 -0.69
CA LEU A 55 -4.97 -12.59 -1.85
C LEU A 55 -4.23 -12.81 -3.18
N PRO A 56 -3.04 -12.24 -3.46
CA PRO A 56 -2.32 -12.52 -4.70
C PRO A 56 -2.02 -14.02 -4.89
N ALA A 57 -1.56 -14.69 -3.84
CA ALA A 57 -1.26 -16.12 -3.88
C ALA A 57 -2.54 -16.96 -4.10
N ALA A 58 -3.62 -16.61 -3.41
CA ALA A 58 -4.91 -17.27 -3.56
C ALA A 58 -5.51 -17.07 -4.97
N LEU A 59 -5.44 -15.86 -5.51
CA LEU A 59 -5.89 -15.55 -6.87
C LEU A 59 -5.09 -16.36 -7.90
N ARG A 60 -3.78 -16.47 -7.73
CA ARG A 60 -2.93 -17.29 -8.61
C ARG A 60 -3.32 -18.77 -8.53
N GLN A 61 -3.63 -19.28 -7.34
CA GLN A 61 -4.05 -20.67 -7.16
C GLN A 61 -5.39 -20.98 -7.85
N VAL A 62 -6.36 -20.06 -7.77
CA VAL A 62 -7.70 -20.26 -8.35
C VAL A 62 -7.71 -20.03 -9.86
N THR A 63 -6.98 -19.03 -10.33
CA THR A 63 -7.09 -18.55 -11.72
C THR A 63 -5.92 -18.96 -12.61
N GLY A 64 -4.79 -19.36 -12.03
CA GLY A 64 -3.54 -19.58 -12.75
C GLY A 64 -2.86 -18.30 -13.25
N HIS A 65 -3.39 -17.12 -12.91
CA HIS A 65 -2.88 -15.82 -13.36
C HIS A 65 -2.34 -14.98 -12.20
N ASP A 66 -1.27 -14.25 -12.46
CA ASP A 66 -0.73 -13.28 -11.51
C ASP A 66 -1.53 -11.98 -11.60
N TYR A 67 -2.25 -11.65 -10.53
CA TYR A 67 -2.95 -10.38 -10.36
C TYR A 67 -2.22 -9.49 -9.37
N GLN A 68 -2.28 -8.17 -9.59
CA GLN A 68 -1.81 -7.20 -8.61
C GLN A 68 -2.95 -6.84 -7.66
N VAL A 69 -2.70 -6.95 -6.36
CA VAL A 69 -3.62 -6.52 -5.30
C VAL A 69 -3.05 -5.28 -4.64
N LEU A 70 -3.85 -4.24 -4.49
CA LEU A 70 -3.47 -2.96 -3.91
C LEU A 70 -4.34 -2.65 -2.71
N ASP A 71 -3.72 -2.16 -1.64
CA ASP A 71 -4.47 -1.64 -0.50
C ASP A 71 -5.29 -0.42 -0.93
N ARG A 72 -6.54 -0.40 -0.51
CA ARG A 72 -7.47 0.72 -0.68
C ARG A 72 -8.24 0.99 0.60
N ALA A 73 -7.70 0.58 1.75
CA ALA A 73 -8.26 0.88 3.03
C ALA A 73 -8.45 2.38 3.21
N ALA A 74 -9.58 2.75 3.79
CA ALA A 74 -9.90 4.12 4.15
C ALA A 74 -10.11 4.21 5.66
N SER A 75 -9.49 5.19 6.31
CA SER A 75 -9.72 5.51 7.71
C SER A 75 -10.03 7.00 7.87
N ASP A 76 -10.87 7.32 8.85
CA ASP A 76 -11.01 8.70 9.32
C ASP A 76 -9.75 9.15 10.09
N VAL A 77 -9.62 10.46 10.29
CA VAL A 77 -8.46 11.05 10.99
C VAL A 77 -8.41 10.63 12.46
N THR A 78 -9.58 10.37 13.05
CA THR A 78 -9.74 9.95 14.45
C THR A 78 -9.52 8.45 14.66
N GLY A 79 -9.46 7.65 13.60
CA GLY A 79 -9.35 6.19 13.66
C GLY A 79 -10.62 5.45 14.13
N SER A 80 -11.72 6.17 14.35
CA SER A 80 -13.02 5.59 14.77
C SER A 80 -13.73 4.82 13.67
N PHE A 81 -13.44 5.17 12.42
CA PHE A 81 -13.96 4.49 11.25
C PHE A 81 -12.80 3.99 10.40
N ARG A 82 -12.75 2.68 10.19
CA ARG A 82 -11.82 2.05 9.25
C ARG A 82 -12.58 1.08 8.36
N ARG A 83 -12.31 1.16 7.07
CA ARG A 83 -12.86 0.30 6.04
C ARG A 83 -11.72 -0.36 5.29
N SER A 84 -11.49 -1.63 5.55
CA SER A 84 -10.51 -2.44 4.82
C SER A 84 -11.08 -2.78 3.43
N GLN A 85 -10.38 -2.36 2.38
CA GLN A 85 -10.72 -2.70 1.01
C GLN A 85 -9.46 -2.90 0.20
N VAL A 86 -9.52 -3.80 -0.78
CA VAL A 86 -8.42 -4.03 -1.72
C VAL A 86 -8.92 -3.92 -3.16
N MET A 87 -8.05 -3.43 -4.04
CA MET A 87 -8.32 -3.33 -5.47
C MET A 87 -7.50 -4.37 -6.22
N ILE A 88 -8.17 -5.15 -7.09
CA ILE A 88 -7.52 -6.16 -7.93
C ILE A 88 -7.33 -5.59 -9.34
N ARG A 89 -6.13 -5.76 -9.90
CA ARG A 89 -5.77 -5.34 -11.26
C ARG A 89 -5.07 -6.47 -12.01
N ASP A 90 -5.19 -6.47 -13.34
CA ASP A 90 -4.40 -7.36 -14.20
C ASP A 90 -2.90 -7.14 -13.93
N GLY A 91 -2.17 -8.21 -13.63
CA GLY A 91 -0.73 -8.16 -13.40
C GLY A 91 0.01 -7.68 -14.64
N ALA A 92 0.97 -6.76 -14.43
CA ALA A 92 1.82 -6.10 -15.43
C ALA A 92 1.23 -4.91 -16.23
N VAL A 93 0.13 -4.29 -15.80
CA VAL A 93 -0.26 -2.97 -16.36
C VAL A 93 0.38 -1.84 -15.55
N GLY A 94 1.59 -1.44 -15.93
CA GLY A 94 2.24 -0.23 -15.39
C GLY A 94 3.75 -0.29 -15.20
N LEU A 95 4.36 -1.48 -15.32
CA LEU A 95 5.82 -1.62 -15.27
C LEU A 95 6.31 -2.06 -16.64
N TRP A 96 6.57 -1.08 -17.50
CA TRP A 96 7.46 -1.30 -18.64
C TRP A 96 8.71 -2.02 -18.12
N PRO A 97 9.30 -2.99 -18.85
CA PRO A 97 10.41 -3.81 -18.33
C PRO A 97 11.55 -2.99 -17.70
N GLY A 98 11.82 -1.78 -18.22
CA GLY A 98 12.81 -0.85 -17.66
C GLY A 98 12.43 -0.18 -16.33
N TYR A 99 11.15 -0.12 -15.97
CA TYR A 99 10.66 0.44 -14.70
C TYR A 99 10.43 -0.63 -13.62
N ALA A 100 10.33 -1.92 -13.98
CA ALA A 100 10.24 -3.04 -13.02
C ALA A 100 11.38 -3.01 -12.00
N ALA A 101 12.58 -2.61 -12.42
CA ALA A 101 13.75 -2.43 -11.56
C ALA A 101 13.71 -1.17 -10.66
N ARG A 102 12.77 -0.24 -10.91
CA ARG A 102 12.60 1.02 -10.18
C ARG A 102 11.32 1.11 -9.37
N ALA A 103 10.37 0.20 -9.57
CA ALA A 103 9.31 -0.03 -8.59
C ALA A 103 9.97 -0.61 -7.35
N TYR A 104 10.45 0.26 -6.48
CA TYR A 104 10.45 -0.05 -5.06
C TYR A 104 9.05 -0.61 -4.77
N PRO A 105 8.93 -1.78 -4.11
CA PRO A 105 7.65 -2.17 -3.58
C PRO A 105 7.22 -0.98 -2.74
N LEU A 106 6.18 -0.27 -3.19
CA LEU A 106 5.52 0.73 -2.38
C LEU A 106 5.09 -0.06 -1.17
N LEU A 107 5.87 0.05 -0.10
CA LEU A 107 5.66 -0.59 1.17
C LEU A 107 4.30 -0.08 1.62
N ALA A 108 3.26 -0.81 1.24
CA ALA A 108 1.94 -0.59 1.79
C ALA A 108 2.13 -0.70 3.30
N PRO A 109 1.71 0.30 4.09
CA PRO A 109 1.90 0.26 5.53
C PRO A 109 1.10 -0.93 6.07
N SER A 110 1.82 -2.02 6.34
CA SER A 110 1.30 -3.21 7.00
C SER A 110 2.01 -3.37 8.34
N PRO A 111 1.37 -3.98 9.36
CA PRO A 111 2.02 -4.25 10.64
C PRO A 111 3.31 -5.09 10.50
N HIS A 112 3.41 -5.90 9.45
CA HIS A 112 4.61 -6.69 9.14
C HIS A 112 5.73 -5.82 8.54
N VAL A 113 5.38 -4.91 7.63
CA VAL A 113 6.30 -3.92 7.06
C VAL A 113 6.87 -3.00 8.14
N GLU A 114 6.03 -2.49 9.04
CA GLU A 114 6.48 -1.63 10.14
C GLU A 114 7.34 -2.39 11.15
N ARG A 115 7.03 -3.66 11.42
CA ARG A 115 7.91 -4.53 12.23
C ARG A 115 9.27 -4.76 11.57
N THR A 116 9.28 -4.99 10.27
CA THR A 116 10.52 -5.17 9.50
C THR A 116 11.34 -3.88 9.46
N ARG A 117 10.68 -2.73 9.27
CA ARG A 117 11.30 -1.41 9.32
C ARG A 117 11.90 -1.12 10.69
N ALA A 118 11.16 -1.40 11.76
CA ALA A 118 11.65 -1.24 13.13
C ALA A 118 12.85 -2.17 13.41
N ALA A 119 12.84 -3.40 12.89
CA ALA A 119 13.95 -4.33 13.01
C ALA A 119 15.20 -3.85 12.25
N ILE A 120 15.05 -3.26 11.06
CA ILE A 120 16.17 -2.66 10.31
C ILE A 120 16.75 -1.47 11.08
N VAL A 121 15.90 -0.56 11.60
CA VAL A 121 16.36 0.59 12.41
C VAL A 121 17.07 0.11 13.68
N ALA A 122 16.57 -0.94 14.34
CA ALA A 122 17.20 -1.52 15.52
C ALA A 122 18.53 -2.24 15.21
N ALA A 123 18.63 -2.91 14.05
CA ALA A 123 19.83 -3.58 13.59
C ALA A 123 20.90 -2.60 13.08
N ASP A 124 20.48 -1.48 12.47
CA ASP A 124 21.38 -0.45 11.97
C ASP A 124 22.10 0.28 13.09
N GLY A 125 21.54 0.30 14.32
CA GLY A 125 22.22 0.59 15.59
C GLY A 125 23.07 1.88 15.63
N SER A 126 23.01 2.70 14.59
CA SER A 126 23.84 3.87 14.40
C SER A 126 23.06 5.05 14.91
N PRO A 127 23.64 5.85 15.83
CA PRO A 127 23.04 7.13 16.17
C PRO A 127 22.81 7.90 14.87
N ALA A 128 21.72 8.67 14.82
CA ALA A 128 21.37 9.54 13.69
C ALA A 128 22.52 10.52 13.30
N ASP A 129 23.57 10.61 14.11
CA ASP A 129 24.78 11.40 13.92
C ASP A 129 26.00 10.63 13.38
N ALA A 130 25.86 9.35 13.03
CA ALA A 130 26.95 8.58 12.43
C ALA A 130 27.14 8.97 10.94
N PRO A 131 28.37 9.21 10.48
CA PRO A 131 28.63 9.64 9.11
C PRO A 131 28.24 8.55 8.12
N GLY A 132 27.24 8.84 7.29
CA GLY A 132 26.72 7.93 6.27
C GLY A 132 27.00 8.44 4.85
N PRO A 133 26.77 7.60 3.83
CA PRO A 133 26.83 8.04 2.42
C PRO A 133 25.82 9.15 2.12
N THR A 134 24.69 9.17 2.82
CA THR A 134 23.59 10.13 2.66
C THR A 134 23.48 11.16 3.79
N ASN A 135 24.21 11.00 4.91
CA ASN A 135 24.20 11.94 6.03
C ASN A 135 25.60 12.56 6.23
N PRO A 136 25.78 13.86 5.95
CA PRO A 136 27.06 14.55 6.16
C PRO A 136 27.33 14.95 7.61
N VAL A 137 26.35 14.80 8.52
CA VAL A 137 26.53 15.03 9.96
C VAL A 137 27.66 14.13 10.47
N GLY A 138 28.65 14.73 11.15
CA GLY A 138 29.84 14.04 11.67
C GLY A 138 31.04 13.97 10.73
N LYS A 139 30.97 14.45 9.48
CA LYS A 139 32.15 14.55 8.59
C LYS A 139 33.10 15.68 9.01
N PRO A 140 34.42 15.46 9.05
CA PRO A 140 35.37 16.52 9.36
C PRO A 140 35.24 17.66 8.35
N GLY A 141 34.99 18.89 8.84
CA GLY A 141 34.84 20.09 8.02
C GLY A 141 33.42 20.40 7.53
N TRP A 142 32.42 19.57 7.88
CA TRP A 142 31.02 19.90 7.61
C TRP A 142 30.42 20.71 8.77
N ALA A 143 29.86 21.88 8.46
CA ALA A 143 29.01 22.64 9.36
C ALA A 143 27.69 22.95 8.64
N PRO A 144 26.53 22.86 9.32
CA PRO A 144 25.27 23.24 8.71
C PRO A 144 25.30 24.73 8.34
N PRO A 145 24.67 25.14 7.23
CA PRO A 145 24.50 26.56 6.93
C PRO A 145 23.76 27.24 8.09
N PRO A 146 24.10 28.50 8.43
CA PRO A 146 23.45 29.21 9.51
C PRO A 146 21.95 29.25 9.25
N VAL A 147 21.16 28.86 10.26
CA VAL A 147 19.70 28.91 10.20
C VAL A 147 19.32 30.37 10.00
N ALA A 148 18.77 30.70 8.83
CA ALA A 148 18.18 32.01 8.61
C ALA A 148 17.07 32.17 9.65
N ARG A 149 17.27 33.06 10.63
CA ARG A 149 16.20 33.46 11.53
C ARG A 149 15.09 33.99 10.63
N LYS A 150 13.93 33.33 10.59
CA LYS A 150 12.71 33.98 10.11
C LYS A 150 12.61 35.27 10.92
N GLN A 151 12.73 36.41 10.25
CA GLN A 151 12.31 37.68 10.83
C GLN A 151 10.85 37.48 11.20
N THR A 152 10.59 37.38 12.50
CA THR A 152 9.26 37.66 13.04
C THR A 152 8.99 39.10 12.66
N ASP A 153 8.05 39.33 11.75
CA ASP A 153 7.50 40.67 11.55
C ASP A 153 6.80 41.06 12.86
N GLU A 154 7.53 41.80 13.70
CA GLU A 154 6.95 42.65 14.74
C GLU A 154 6.11 43.71 14.00
N GLN A 155 4.79 43.52 13.99
CA GLN A 155 3.86 44.62 13.74
C GLN A 155 3.90 45.54 14.95
N ASP A 156 4.81 46.52 14.89
CA ASP A 156 4.63 47.80 15.55
C ASP A 156 3.43 48.50 14.89
N ASP A 157 2.32 48.62 15.60
CA ASP A 157 1.33 49.66 15.33
C ASP A 157 0.92 50.28 16.67
N GLU A 158 1.75 51.24 17.10
CA GLU A 158 1.50 52.12 18.23
C GLU A 158 0.74 53.35 17.72
N THR A 159 -0.47 53.56 18.24
CA THR A 159 -1.20 54.84 18.36
C THR A 159 -1.53 55.69 17.13
N ALA A 160 -2.84 55.84 16.89
CA ALA A 160 -3.53 57.14 16.94
C ALA A 160 -4.98 56.95 17.40
#